data_AF-A0A958RRZ6-F1
#
_entry.id   AF-A0A958RRZ6-F1
#
_cell.length_a   1.000
_cell.length_b   1.000
_cell.length_c   1.000
_cell.angle_alpha   90.00
_cell.angle_beta   90.00
_cell.angle_gamma   90.00
#
_symmetry.space_group_name_H-M   'P 1'
#
loop_
_entity.id
_entity.type
_entity.pdbx_description
1 polymer ?
#
loop_
_entity_poly.entity_id
_entity_poly.type
_entity_poly.pdbx_seq_one_letter_code
_entity_poly.pdbx_strand_id
1 'polypeptide(L)'
;MHFLVVSGFHLVIVDNLLTRVAFVKNRKGLQTFVLCFFALTAGLAPPITRSLVNKLLTDFSKKMRLSFDSLGICLLTSTLLLIVQPSWVHSTSFHLSWISSIVLNIPIQSSLIKGFLFYVLLLPLILQFQLPSPLSPIIIFFFGIAFVAVLFPVSVLAQFIAPFRQLGDGIWSATIHILREVSQASEFYLNESHSRSIEGVIYVCAIQIFFLSLSVSWRRSLFFSRVKPLNPSKSTNSSSGTSAKVPS
;
A
#
# COMPACT_ATOMS: atom_id res chain seq x y z
N MET A 1 15.29 -8.99 3.87
CA MET A 1 15.44 -7.54 3.56
C MET A 1 14.31 -6.98 2.69
N HIS A 2 13.86 -7.68 1.62
CA HIS A 2 12.79 -7.18 0.75
C HIS A 2 11.52 -6.73 1.50
N PHE A 3 10.95 -7.53 2.42
CA PHE A 3 9.70 -7.17 3.13
C PHE A 3 9.72 -5.83 3.89
N LEU A 4 10.89 -5.41 4.39
CA LEU A 4 11.03 -4.18 5.18
C LEU A 4 11.32 -2.95 4.32
N VAL A 5 11.99 -3.15 3.18
CA VAL A 5 12.26 -2.10 2.19
C VAL A 5 11.03 -1.85 1.29
N VAL A 6 10.19 -2.87 1.10
CA VAL A 6 9.06 -2.89 0.15
C VAL A 6 7.83 -2.09 0.59
N SER A 7 7.65 -1.84 1.88
CA SER A 7 6.41 -1.23 2.39
C SER A 7 6.32 0.28 2.16
N GLY A 8 7.39 0.95 1.73
CA GLY A 8 7.42 2.42 1.76
C GLY A 8 7.26 2.97 3.18
N PHE A 9 7.46 2.14 4.21
CA PHE A 9 7.36 2.52 5.61
C PHE A 9 8.36 3.61 5.98
N HIS A 10 9.56 3.59 5.38
CA HIS A 10 10.53 4.66 5.48
C HIS A 10 9.93 6.02 5.05
N LEU A 11 9.17 6.05 3.95
CA LEU A 11 8.48 7.25 3.49
C LEU A 11 7.40 7.70 4.49
N VAL A 12 6.66 6.76 5.09
CA VAL A 12 5.65 7.06 6.12
C VAL A 12 6.31 7.58 7.39
N ILE A 13 7.46 7.04 7.80
CA ILE A 13 8.22 7.55 8.95
C ILE A 13 8.74 8.95 8.65
N VAL A 14 9.36 9.16 7.49
CA VAL A 14 9.85 10.49 7.08
C VAL A 14 8.69 11.50 7.04
N ASP A 15 7.54 11.11 6.47
CA ASP A 15 6.30 11.89 6.48
C ASP A 15 5.87 12.24 7.93
N ASN A 16 5.79 11.24 8.81
CA ASN A 16 5.38 11.43 10.20
C ASN A 16 6.37 12.29 11.00
N LEU A 17 7.67 12.12 10.79
CA LEU A 17 8.72 12.92 11.42
C LEU A 17 8.63 14.37 10.96
N LEU A 18 8.54 14.62 9.65
CA LEU A 18 8.39 15.96 9.09
C LEU A 18 7.11 16.64 9.57
N THR A 19 6.02 15.88 9.73
CA THR A 19 4.75 16.40 10.25
C THR A 19 4.88 16.93 11.69
N ARG A 20 5.75 16.32 12.50
CA ARG A 20 6.02 16.74 13.88
C ARG A 20 6.94 17.95 14.00
N VAL A 21 7.68 18.31 12.95
CA VAL A 21 8.55 19.50 12.95
C VAL A 21 7.67 20.75 12.80
N ALA A 22 7.38 21.41 13.93
CA ALA A 22 6.40 22.49 14.02
C ALA A 22 6.81 23.82 13.33
N PHE A 23 8.06 23.97 12.92
CA PHE A 23 8.62 25.30 12.61
C PHE A 23 8.59 25.72 11.13
N VAL A 24 8.12 24.86 10.21
CA VAL A 24 8.16 25.18 8.78
C VAL A 24 6.81 25.75 8.30
N LYS A 25 6.83 26.93 7.66
CA LYS A 25 5.62 27.62 7.12
C LYS A 25 5.04 26.91 5.89
N ASN A 26 5.89 26.32 5.04
CA ASN A 26 5.48 25.56 3.85
C ASN A 26 5.71 24.04 4.02
N ARG A 27 5.07 23.44 5.03
CA ARG A 27 5.30 22.03 5.39
C ARG A 27 5.04 21.05 4.26
N LYS A 28 3.92 21.23 3.53
CA LYS A 28 3.53 20.31 2.44
C LYS A 28 4.53 20.35 1.29
N GLY A 29 4.97 21.55 0.89
CA GLY A 29 5.97 21.70 -0.17
C GLY A 29 7.32 21.07 0.22
N LEU A 30 7.81 21.36 1.43
CA LEU A 30 9.05 20.75 1.94
C LEU A 30 8.93 19.23 2.04
N GLN A 31 7.79 18.73 2.52
CA GLN A 31 7.54 17.30 2.61
C GLN A 31 7.60 16.64 1.23
N THR A 32 6.86 17.14 0.25
CA THR A 32 6.91 16.60 -1.12
C THR A 32 8.33 16.67 -1.68
N PHE A 33 9.05 17.77 -1.46
CA PHE A 33 10.44 17.91 -1.90
C PHE A 33 11.37 16.85 -1.27
N VAL A 34 11.31 16.66 0.06
CA VAL A 34 12.11 15.67 0.76
C VAL A 34 11.77 14.25 0.30
N LEU A 35 10.49 13.95 0.09
CA LEU A 35 10.05 12.65 -0.42
C LEU A 35 10.54 12.39 -1.84
N CYS A 36 10.49 13.39 -2.73
CA CYS A 36 11.04 13.31 -4.08
C CYS A 36 12.56 13.12 -4.06
N PHE A 37 13.27 13.92 -3.25
CA PHE A 37 14.72 13.80 -3.09
C PHE A 37 15.10 12.41 -2.57
N PHE A 38 14.42 11.92 -1.54
CA PHE A 38 14.60 10.57 -1.02
C PHE A 38 14.39 9.51 -2.12
N ALA A 39 13.32 9.63 -2.91
CA ALA A 39 13.05 8.70 -4.00
C ALA A 39 14.15 8.69 -5.07
N LEU A 40 14.72 9.85 -5.40
CA LEU A 40 15.86 9.96 -6.32
C LEU A 40 17.12 9.34 -5.73
N THR A 41 17.45 9.62 -4.47
CA THR A 41 18.62 9.01 -3.79
C THR A 41 18.49 7.50 -3.65
N ALA A 42 17.26 6.99 -3.54
CA ALA A 42 16.96 5.56 -3.49
C ALA A 42 16.82 4.91 -4.88
N GLY A 43 17.21 5.60 -5.95
CA GLY A 43 17.24 5.04 -7.31
C GLY A 43 15.85 4.73 -7.90
N LEU A 44 14.80 5.42 -7.45
CA LEU A 44 13.41 5.24 -7.93
C LEU A 44 12.93 3.78 -7.90
N ALA A 45 13.33 3.02 -6.87
CA ALA A 45 12.89 1.65 -6.70
C ALA A 45 11.35 1.54 -6.75
N PRO A 46 10.78 0.47 -7.36
CA PRO A 46 9.34 0.35 -7.59
C PRO A 46 8.43 0.65 -6.38
N PRO A 47 8.68 0.10 -5.16
CA PRO A 47 7.84 0.40 -3.99
C PRO A 47 7.88 1.88 -3.58
N ILE A 48 9.04 2.52 -3.72
CA ILE A 48 9.26 3.93 -3.36
C ILE A 48 8.53 4.82 -4.33
N THR A 49 8.74 4.62 -5.64
CA THR A 49 8.07 5.38 -6.69
C THR A 49 6.55 5.22 -6.62
N ARG A 50 6.05 4.01 -6.35
CA ARG A 50 4.62 3.76 -6.13
C ARG A 50 4.07 4.55 -4.94
N SER A 51 4.75 4.53 -3.80
CA SER A 51 4.31 5.28 -2.62
C SER A 51 4.31 6.80 -2.87
N LEU A 52 5.32 7.32 -3.60
CA LEU A 52 5.42 8.72 -3.98
C LEU A 52 4.27 9.13 -4.91
N VAL A 53 4.04 8.39 -6.00
CA VAL A 53 2.95 8.68 -6.95
C VAL A 53 1.59 8.56 -6.25
N ASN A 54 1.39 7.57 -5.38
CA ASN A 54 0.14 7.43 -4.63
C ASN A 54 -0.11 8.65 -3.73
N LYS A 55 0.92 9.15 -3.04
CA LYS A 55 0.84 10.38 -2.23
C LYS A 55 0.48 11.59 -3.10
N LEU A 56 1.19 11.79 -4.21
CA LEU A 56 0.94 12.90 -5.14
C LEU A 56 -0.49 12.85 -5.70
N LEU A 57 -0.97 11.68 -6.13
CA LEU A 57 -2.35 11.50 -6.60
C LEU A 57 -3.38 11.73 -5.49
N THR A 58 -3.07 11.33 -4.26
CA THR A 58 -3.92 11.61 -3.09
C THR A 58 -4.05 13.12 -2.85
N ASP A 59 -2.93 13.83 -2.85
CA ASP A 59 -2.91 15.27 -2.61
C ASP A 59 -3.55 16.04 -3.78
N PHE A 60 -3.31 15.60 -5.02
CA PHE A 60 -3.95 16.13 -6.21
C PHE A 60 -5.47 15.90 -6.21
N SER A 61 -5.91 14.68 -5.90
CA SER A 61 -7.32 14.32 -5.77
C SER A 61 -8.03 15.21 -4.74
N LYS A 62 -7.42 15.42 -3.58
CA LYS A 62 -7.94 16.34 -2.55
C LYS A 62 -8.01 17.78 -3.03
N LYS A 63 -6.96 18.28 -3.70
CA LYS A 63 -6.90 19.65 -4.23
C LYS A 63 -7.99 19.90 -5.29
N MET A 64 -8.21 18.92 -6.16
CA MET A 64 -9.20 18.96 -7.23
C MET A 64 -10.61 18.52 -6.79
N ARG A 65 -10.78 18.13 -5.51
CA ARG A 65 -12.03 17.58 -4.96
C ARG A 65 -12.57 16.37 -5.73
N LEU A 66 -11.67 15.55 -6.27
CA LEU A 66 -12.05 14.31 -6.94
C LEU A 66 -12.48 13.29 -5.86
N SER A 67 -13.62 12.64 -6.06
CA SER A 67 -14.20 11.70 -5.11
C SER A 67 -13.59 10.29 -5.24
N PHE A 68 -12.27 10.18 -5.35
CA PHE A 68 -11.60 8.89 -5.33
C PHE A 68 -11.40 8.42 -3.88
N ASP A 69 -11.85 7.20 -3.59
CA ASP A 69 -11.50 6.48 -2.37
C ASP A 69 -10.03 6.04 -2.40
N SER A 70 -9.44 5.80 -1.23
CA SER A 70 -8.02 5.45 -1.11
C SER A 70 -7.65 4.18 -1.90
N LEU A 71 -8.57 3.21 -1.97
CA LEU A 71 -8.39 2.01 -2.79
C LEU A 71 -8.36 2.35 -4.29
N GLY A 72 -9.27 3.19 -4.77
CA GLY A 72 -9.28 3.67 -6.15
C GLY A 72 -8.00 4.41 -6.53
N ILE A 73 -7.46 5.24 -5.62
CA ILE A 73 -6.16 5.91 -5.84
C ILE A 73 -5.01 4.91 -5.91
N CYS A 74 -5.00 3.89 -5.05
CA CYS A 74 -3.99 2.84 -5.06
C CYS A 74 -4.02 2.04 -6.37
N LEU A 75 -5.21 1.69 -6.88
CA LEU A 75 -5.38 1.00 -8.16
C LEU A 75 -4.95 1.89 -9.33
N LEU A 76 -5.40 3.15 -9.37
CA LEU A 76 -5.01 4.11 -10.40
C LEU A 76 -3.48 4.33 -10.43
N THR A 77 -2.86 4.48 -9.26
CA THR A 77 -1.40 4.63 -9.15
C THR A 77 -0.68 3.45 -9.79
N SER A 78 -1.12 2.24 -9.49
CA SER A 78 -0.44 1.02 -9.94
C SER A 78 -0.63 0.82 -11.44
N THR A 79 -1.82 1.10 -11.96
CA THR A 79 -2.10 1.11 -13.40
C THR A 79 -1.23 2.14 -14.13
N LEU A 80 -1.15 3.38 -13.63
CA LEU A 80 -0.33 4.43 -14.23
C LEU A 80 1.15 4.04 -14.27
N LEU A 81 1.66 3.44 -13.19
CA LEU A 81 3.05 3.00 -13.14
C LEU A 81 3.36 1.83 -14.07
N LEU A 82 2.43 0.90 -14.24
CA LEU A 82 2.57 -0.18 -15.23
C LEU A 82 2.48 0.32 -16.68
N ILE A 83 1.73 1.40 -16.94
CA ILE A 83 1.71 2.06 -18.25
C ILE A 83 3.07 2.74 -18.52
N VAL A 84 3.62 3.43 -17.52
CA VAL A 84 4.90 4.16 -17.67
C VAL A 84 6.10 3.21 -17.71
N GLN A 85 6.08 2.16 -16.89
CA GLN A 85 7.17 1.18 -16.78
C GLN A 85 6.61 -0.26 -16.76
N PRO A 86 6.29 -0.83 -17.94
CA PRO A 86 5.66 -2.15 -18.05
C PRO A 86 6.49 -3.28 -17.45
N SER A 87 7.82 -3.16 -17.44
CA SER A 87 8.73 -4.16 -16.86
C SER A 87 8.50 -4.38 -15.36
N TRP A 88 7.85 -3.44 -14.66
CA TRP A 88 7.49 -3.61 -13.25
C TRP A 88 6.42 -4.67 -13.01
N VAL A 89 5.75 -5.16 -14.05
CA VAL A 89 4.90 -6.35 -13.97
C VAL A 89 5.70 -7.61 -13.61
N HIS A 90 7.01 -7.61 -13.81
CA HIS A 90 7.89 -8.70 -13.35
C HIS A 90 8.58 -8.37 -12.02
N SER A 91 8.33 -7.19 -11.46
CA SER A 91 8.96 -6.76 -10.22
C SER A 91 8.18 -7.24 -9.02
N THR A 92 8.71 -8.24 -8.32
CA THR A 92 8.14 -8.71 -7.06
C THR A 92 8.04 -7.59 -6.02
N SER A 93 9.02 -6.69 -5.96
CA SER A 93 8.98 -5.56 -5.02
C SER A 93 7.79 -4.63 -5.30
N PHE A 94 7.45 -4.43 -6.57
CA PHE A 94 6.25 -3.68 -6.95
C PHE A 94 4.99 -4.40 -6.46
N HIS A 95 4.87 -5.70 -6.76
CA HIS A 95 3.69 -6.49 -6.40
C HIS A 95 3.46 -6.58 -4.89
N LEU A 96 4.50 -6.85 -4.11
CA LEU A 96 4.41 -6.91 -2.65
C LEU A 96 3.95 -5.56 -2.06
N SER A 97 4.50 -4.45 -2.57
CA SER A 97 4.14 -3.10 -2.12
C SER A 97 2.68 -2.75 -2.48
N TRP A 98 2.26 -3.18 -3.67
CA TRP A 98 0.91 -2.97 -4.16
C TRP A 98 -0.13 -3.79 -3.38
N ILE A 99 0.10 -5.10 -3.18
CA ILE A 99 -0.77 -5.97 -2.37
C ILE A 99 -0.88 -5.42 -0.95
N SER A 100 0.24 -5.04 -0.34
CA SER A 100 0.25 -4.42 1.00
C SER A 100 -0.63 -3.17 1.03
N SER A 101 -0.52 -2.31 0.02
CA SER A 101 -1.33 -1.09 -0.06
C SER A 101 -2.80 -1.37 -0.28
N ILE A 102 -3.16 -2.37 -1.09
CA ILE A 102 -4.55 -2.79 -1.24
C ILE A 102 -5.11 -3.21 0.12
N VAL A 103 -4.46 -4.15 0.81
CA VAL A 103 -4.98 -4.70 2.07
C VAL A 103 -5.14 -3.63 3.15
N LEU A 104 -4.20 -2.69 3.22
CA LEU A 104 -4.28 -1.56 4.15
C LEU A 104 -5.47 -0.63 3.85
N ASN A 105 -5.86 -0.47 2.59
CA ASN A 105 -6.95 0.41 2.16
C ASN A 105 -8.34 -0.25 2.14
N ILE A 106 -8.42 -1.57 2.30
CA ILE A 106 -9.72 -2.26 2.42
C ILE A 106 -10.38 -1.89 3.76
N PRO A 107 -11.67 -1.53 3.79
CA PRO A 107 -12.38 -1.11 5.00
C PRO A 107 -12.77 -2.29 5.92
N ILE A 108 -11.88 -3.26 6.13
CA ILE A 108 -12.04 -4.32 7.13
C ILE A 108 -11.60 -3.78 8.49
N GLN A 109 -12.46 -3.88 9.51
CA GLN A 109 -12.16 -3.39 10.86
C GLN A 109 -11.23 -4.33 11.63
N SER A 110 -11.37 -5.65 11.43
CA SER A 110 -10.57 -6.65 12.15
C SER A 110 -9.14 -6.74 11.61
N SER A 111 -8.17 -6.42 12.46
CA SER A 111 -6.73 -6.57 12.16
C SER A 111 -6.34 -8.01 11.85
N LEU A 112 -6.98 -9.00 12.49
CA LEU A 112 -6.73 -10.42 12.23
C LEU A 112 -7.16 -10.81 10.83
N ILE A 113 -8.37 -10.40 10.40
CA ILE A 113 -8.87 -10.67 9.06
C ILE A 113 -7.99 -9.98 8.02
N LYS A 114 -7.56 -8.74 8.28
CA LYS A 114 -6.60 -8.02 7.42
C LYS A 114 -5.26 -8.76 7.31
N GLY A 115 -4.71 -9.24 8.42
CA GLY A 115 -3.47 -10.00 8.44
C GLY A 115 -3.59 -11.32 7.68
N PHE A 116 -4.70 -12.04 7.88
CA PHE A 116 -5.00 -13.25 7.13
C PHE A 116 -5.14 -12.98 5.62
N LEU A 117 -5.91 -11.95 5.24
CA LEU A 117 -6.06 -11.55 3.84
C LEU A 117 -4.72 -11.15 3.21
N PHE A 118 -3.88 -10.41 3.94
CA PHE A 118 -2.52 -10.07 3.51
C PHE A 118 -1.69 -11.32 3.25
N TYR A 119 -1.72 -12.29 4.18
CA TYR A 119 -1.02 -13.55 4.03
C TYR A 119 -1.50 -14.34 2.80
N VAL A 120 -2.82 -14.49 2.63
CA VAL A 120 -3.42 -15.23 1.50
C VAL A 120 -3.05 -14.60 0.15
N LEU A 121 -3.14 -13.27 0.04
CA LEU A 121 -2.79 -12.58 -1.20
C LEU A 121 -1.29 -12.60 -1.50
N LEU A 122 -0.45 -12.62 -0.47
CA LEU A 122 0.99 -12.71 -0.62
C LEU A 122 1.49 -14.12 -0.89
N LEU A 123 0.75 -15.15 -0.47
CA LEU A 123 1.19 -16.53 -0.51
C LEU A 123 1.75 -16.92 -1.88
N PRO A 124 1.10 -16.61 -3.03
CA PRO A 124 1.60 -17.05 -4.32
C PRO A 124 2.88 -16.32 -4.76
N LEU A 125 3.09 -15.10 -4.28
CA LEU A 125 4.35 -14.39 -4.48
C LEU A 125 5.45 -14.99 -3.60
N ILE A 126 5.13 -15.31 -2.34
CA ILE A 126 6.10 -15.88 -1.39
C ILE A 126 6.56 -17.26 -1.84
N LEU A 127 5.64 -18.10 -2.36
CA LEU A 127 5.95 -19.44 -2.86
C LEU A 127 7.00 -19.43 -4.00
N GLN A 128 7.21 -18.28 -4.67
CA GLN A 128 8.26 -18.14 -5.68
C GLN A 128 9.66 -18.02 -5.06
N PHE A 129 9.78 -17.48 -3.84
CA PHE A 129 11.07 -17.19 -3.21
C PHE A 129 11.60 -18.32 -2.35
N GLN A 130 10.73 -19.07 -1.68
CA GLN A 130 11.00 -20.27 -0.87
C GLN A 130 9.72 -20.64 -0.13
N LEU A 131 9.61 -21.89 0.36
CA LEU A 131 8.62 -22.22 1.38
C LEU A 131 8.90 -21.34 2.61
N PRO A 132 7.95 -20.49 3.04
CA PRO A 132 8.18 -19.64 4.19
C PRO A 132 8.40 -20.52 5.41
N SER A 133 9.60 -20.48 5.98
CA SER A 133 9.83 -21.09 7.29
C SER A 133 8.85 -20.45 8.28
N PRO A 134 8.27 -21.23 9.22
CA PRO A 134 7.37 -20.67 10.24
C PRO A 134 8.07 -19.61 11.11
N LEU A 135 9.41 -19.58 11.11
CA LEU A 135 10.22 -18.60 11.83
C LEU A 135 10.42 -17.29 11.06
N SER A 136 10.19 -17.26 9.75
CA SER A 136 10.43 -16.09 8.91
C SER A 136 9.70 -14.82 9.38
N PRO A 137 8.42 -14.86 9.83
CA PRO A 137 7.75 -13.67 10.37
C PRO A 137 8.45 -13.09 11.60
N ILE A 138 8.96 -13.94 12.49
CA ILE A 138 9.66 -13.54 13.72
C ILE A 138 10.99 -12.87 13.35
N ILE A 139 11.77 -13.51 12.47
CA ILE A 139 13.04 -12.95 11.98
C ILE A 139 12.80 -11.59 11.32
N ILE A 140 11.81 -11.49 10.41
CA ILE A 140 11.48 -10.23 9.72
C ILE A 140 11.04 -9.15 10.72
N PHE A 141 10.28 -9.50 11.76
CA PHE A 141 9.84 -8.54 12.77
C PHE A 141 11.02 -7.96 13.56
N PHE A 142 11.88 -8.82 14.12
CA PHE A 142 13.03 -8.37 14.92
C PHE A 142 14.08 -7.66 14.07
N PHE A 143 14.45 -8.22 12.93
CA PHE A 143 15.37 -7.54 12.01
C PHE A 143 14.77 -6.25 11.49
N GLY A 144 13.46 -6.18 11.30
CA GLY A 144 12.77 -4.96 10.88
C GLY A 144 12.88 -3.83 11.86
N ILE A 145 12.60 -4.13 13.12
CA ILE A 145 12.75 -3.15 14.20
C ILE A 145 14.21 -2.73 14.33
N ALA A 146 15.15 -3.68 14.36
CA ALA A 146 16.58 -3.37 14.43
C ALA A 146 17.04 -2.51 13.24
N PHE A 147 16.53 -2.82 12.03
CA PHE A 147 16.88 -2.08 10.82
C PHE A 147 16.41 -0.63 10.87
N VAL A 148 15.14 -0.42 11.23
CA VAL A 148 14.54 0.91 11.23
C VAL A 148 14.99 1.74 12.43
N ALA A 149 15.09 1.14 13.62
CA ALA A 149 15.39 1.87 14.84
C ALA A 149 16.89 2.14 15.03
N VAL A 150 17.76 1.25 14.53
CA VAL A 150 19.22 1.35 14.77
C VAL A 150 19.97 1.63 13.48
N LEU A 151 19.85 0.76 12.47
CA LEU A 151 20.63 0.88 11.24
C LEU A 151 20.29 2.15 10.44
N PHE A 152 19.02 2.53 10.36
CA PHE A 152 18.63 3.72 9.60
C PHE A 152 19.20 5.02 10.21
N PRO A 153 19.00 5.36 11.50
CA PRO A 153 19.62 6.54 12.10
C PRO A 153 21.14 6.54 11.99
N VAL A 154 21.79 5.39 12.25
CA VAL A 154 23.24 5.27 12.14
C VAL A 154 23.70 5.51 10.70
N SER A 155 23.00 4.96 9.71
CA SER A 155 23.32 5.17 8.29
C SER A 155 23.18 6.63 7.87
N VAL A 156 22.16 7.34 8.38
CA VAL A 156 22.00 8.77 8.15
C VAL A 156 23.15 9.55 8.81
N LEU A 157 23.45 9.29 10.07
CA LEU A 157 24.55 9.96 10.79
C LEU A 157 25.92 9.67 10.16
N ALA A 158 26.14 8.46 9.68
CA ALA A 158 27.36 8.02 8.99
C ALA A 158 27.64 8.81 7.70
N GLN A 159 26.62 9.35 7.04
CA GLN A 159 26.81 10.21 5.86
C GLN A 159 27.35 11.59 6.23
N PHE A 160 27.05 12.10 7.43
CA PHE A 160 27.41 13.47 7.83
C PHE A 160 28.55 13.54 8.83
N ILE A 161 28.79 12.48 9.62
CA ILE A 161 29.75 12.48 10.74
C ILE A 161 30.73 11.32 10.56
N ALA A 162 32.00 11.65 10.26
CA ALA A 162 33.05 10.67 9.95
C ALA A 162 33.20 9.51 10.96
N PRO A 163 33.23 9.71 12.29
CA PRO A 163 33.32 8.59 13.24
C PRO A 163 32.10 7.64 13.19
N PHE A 164 30.92 8.12 12.81
CA PHE A 164 29.75 7.26 12.63
C PHE A 164 29.83 6.39 11.36
N ARG A 165 30.70 6.74 10.40
CA ARG A 165 30.90 5.92 9.20
C ARG A 165 31.48 4.54 9.55
N GLN A 166 32.54 4.50 10.35
CA GLN A 166 33.14 3.23 10.79
C GLN A 166 32.16 2.38 11.61
N LEU A 167 31.39 3.02 12.51
CA LEU A 167 30.35 2.35 13.26
C LEU A 167 29.25 1.79 12.35
N GLY A 168 28.78 2.59 11.39
CA GLY A 168 27.78 2.19 10.41
C GLY A 168 28.24 1.01 9.56
N ASP A 169 29.46 1.07 9.03
CA ASP A 169 30.06 0.00 8.23
C ASP A 169 30.21 -1.30 9.06
N GLY A 170 30.63 -1.19 10.32
CA GLY A 170 30.75 -2.32 11.24
C GLY A 170 29.41 -3.00 11.53
N ILE A 171 28.37 -2.20 11.85
CA ILE A 171 27.02 -2.73 12.09
C ILE A 171 26.45 -3.36 10.81
N TRP A 172 26.69 -2.75 9.64
CA TRP A 172 26.25 -3.32 8.36
C TRP A 172 26.96 -4.65 8.06
N SER A 173 28.27 -4.71 8.24
CA SER A 173 29.06 -5.92 8.04
C SER A 173 28.56 -7.06 8.94
N ALA A 174 28.35 -6.80 10.24
CA ALA A 174 27.79 -7.76 11.18
C ALA A 174 26.39 -8.23 10.77
N THR A 175 25.53 -7.31 10.34
CA THR A 175 24.17 -7.64 9.87
C THR A 175 24.21 -8.54 8.63
N ILE A 176 25.08 -8.25 7.66
CA ILE A 176 25.24 -9.06 6.45
C ILE A 176 25.76 -10.45 6.82
N HIS A 177 26.71 -10.54 7.76
CA HIS A 177 27.23 -11.82 8.23
C HIS A 177 26.12 -12.67 8.84
N ILE A 178 25.32 -12.12 9.76
CA ILE A 178 24.20 -12.85 10.38
C ILE A 178 23.19 -13.30 9.31
N LEU A 179 22.86 -12.41 8.37
CA LEU A 179 21.93 -12.75 7.28
C LEU A 179 22.47 -13.85 6.36
N ARG A 180 23.78 -13.89 6.11
CA ARG A 180 24.41 -14.95 5.32
C ARG A 180 24.32 -16.29 6.03
N GLU A 181 24.64 -16.35 7.31
CA GLU A 181 24.52 -17.59 8.11
C GLU A 181 23.07 -18.10 8.12
N VAL A 182 22.11 -17.19 8.32
CA VAL A 182 20.68 -17.54 8.27
C VAL A 182 20.25 -17.99 6.87
N SER A 183 20.79 -17.37 5.81
CA SER A 183 20.48 -17.70 4.42
C SER A 183 21.07 -19.04 3.99
N GLN A 184 22.31 -19.36 4.37
CA GLN A 184 22.95 -20.63 4.05
C GLN A 184 22.23 -21.80 4.74
N ALA A 185 21.69 -21.59 5.94
CA ALA A 185 20.81 -22.57 6.57
C ALA A 185 19.50 -22.82 5.78
N SER A 186 19.11 -21.89 4.89
CA SER A 186 17.90 -21.98 4.08
C SER A 186 18.12 -22.43 2.62
N GLU A 187 19.37 -22.51 2.15
CA GLU A 187 19.72 -22.86 0.76
C GLU A 187 19.54 -24.35 0.39
N PHE A 188 19.09 -25.21 1.31
CA PHE A 188 18.85 -26.63 1.01
C PHE A 188 17.66 -26.88 0.08
N TYR A 189 16.93 -25.85 -0.32
CA TYR A 189 15.81 -25.94 -1.24
C TYR A 189 15.88 -24.76 -2.22
N LEU A 190 16.23 -25.00 -3.48
CA LEU A 190 15.71 -24.32 -4.69
C LEU A 190 16.66 -24.47 -5.88
N ASN A 191 16.30 -25.31 -6.83
CA ASN A 191 16.91 -25.35 -8.15
C ASN A 191 15.79 -25.45 -9.20
N GLU A 192 15.03 -24.36 -9.41
CA GLU A 192 14.00 -24.22 -10.46
C GLU A 192 13.49 -22.76 -10.52
N SER A 193 14.21 -21.86 -11.21
CA SER A 193 14.01 -20.40 -11.10
C SER A 193 13.46 -19.69 -12.35
N HIS A 194 13.14 -20.39 -13.44
CA HIS A 194 12.70 -19.71 -14.69
C HIS A 194 11.22 -19.87 -15.07
N SER A 195 10.55 -20.98 -14.74
CA SER A 195 9.12 -21.17 -15.08
C SER A 195 8.17 -20.36 -14.19
N ARG A 196 8.60 -19.96 -12.99
CA ARG A 196 7.74 -19.35 -11.97
C ARG A 196 7.39 -17.86 -12.18
N SER A 197 8.06 -17.17 -13.11
CA SER A 197 7.83 -15.72 -13.30
C SER A 197 6.51 -15.40 -14.02
N ILE A 198 6.07 -16.25 -14.95
CA ILE A 198 4.86 -16.02 -15.76
C ILE A 198 3.59 -16.24 -14.93
N GLU A 199 3.54 -17.31 -14.13
CA GLU A 199 2.41 -17.60 -13.25
C GLU A 199 2.18 -16.48 -12.22
N GLY A 200 3.27 -15.92 -11.69
CA GLY A 200 3.24 -14.76 -10.80
C GLY A 200 2.60 -13.53 -11.42
N VAL A 201 2.96 -13.22 -12.67
CA VAL A 201 2.40 -12.10 -13.42
C VAL A 201 0.90 -12.28 -13.63
N ILE A 202 0.47 -13.46 -14.10
CA ILE A 202 -0.95 -13.76 -14.35
C ILE A 202 -1.75 -13.61 -13.06
N TYR A 203 -1.23 -14.12 -11.94
CA TYR A 203 -1.88 -14.01 -10.64
C TYR A 203 -2.06 -12.55 -10.18
N VAL A 204 -1.03 -11.73 -10.32
CA VAL A 204 -1.09 -10.30 -9.97
C VAL A 204 -2.09 -9.55 -10.85
N CYS A 205 -2.08 -9.81 -12.17
CA CYS A 205 -3.06 -9.24 -13.08
C CYS A 205 -4.50 -9.66 -12.72
N ALA A 206 -4.71 -10.93 -12.36
CA ALA A 206 -6.00 -11.43 -11.92
C ALA A 206 -6.49 -10.74 -10.64
N ILE A 207 -5.60 -10.58 -9.64
CA ILE A 207 -5.90 -9.78 -8.44
C ILE A 207 -6.29 -8.34 -8.83
N GLN A 208 -5.58 -7.74 -9.79
CA GLN A 208 -5.80 -6.34 -10.17
C GLN A 208 -7.18 -6.17 -10.78
N ILE A 209 -7.53 -7.06 -11.70
CA ILE A 209 -8.84 -7.09 -12.35
C ILE A 209 -9.95 -7.34 -11.32
N PHE A 210 -9.73 -8.26 -10.39
CA PHE A 210 -10.68 -8.55 -9.32
C PHE A 210 -10.97 -7.31 -8.45
N PHE A 211 -9.92 -6.63 -7.95
CA PHE A 211 -10.10 -5.45 -7.11
C PHE A 211 -10.66 -4.25 -7.88
N LEU A 212 -10.30 -4.08 -9.16
CA LEU A 212 -10.92 -3.08 -10.03
C LEU A 212 -12.41 -3.34 -10.18
N SER A 213 -12.79 -4.59 -10.48
CA SER A 213 -14.19 -5.01 -10.62
C SER A 213 -14.98 -4.79 -9.33
N LEU A 214 -14.40 -5.18 -8.19
CA LEU A 214 -15.00 -4.98 -6.87
C LEU A 214 -15.19 -3.49 -6.57
N SER A 215 -14.20 -2.65 -6.87
CA SER A 215 -14.28 -1.20 -6.65
C SER A 215 -15.40 -0.54 -7.48
N VAL A 216 -15.58 -0.98 -8.73
CA VAL A 216 -16.66 -0.49 -9.61
C VAL A 216 -18.03 -0.95 -9.11
N SER A 217 -18.18 -2.23 -8.74
CA SER A 217 -19.43 -2.77 -8.17
C SER A 217 -19.82 -2.09 -6.87
N TRP A 218 -18.87 -1.86 -5.97
CA TRP A 218 -19.11 -1.18 -4.70
C TRP A 218 -19.60 0.26 -4.91
N ARG A 219 -18.98 1.00 -5.83
CA ARG A 219 -19.41 2.36 -6.19
C ARG A 219 -20.81 2.40 -6.79
N ARG A 220 -21.15 1.43 -7.65
CA ARG A 220 -22.50 1.29 -8.20
C ARG A 220 -23.52 1.06 -7.08
N SER A 221 -23.25 0.13 -6.15
CA SER A 221 -24.14 -0.14 -5.01
C SER A 221 -24.39 1.11 -4.16
N LEU A 222 -23.32 1.84 -3.80
CA LEU A 222 -23.45 3.09 -3.04
C LEU A 222 -24.23 4.18 -3.79
N PHE A 223 -24.05 4.27 -5.11
CA PHE A 223 -24.82 5.20 -5.93
C PHE A 223 -26.32 4.87 -5.89
N PHE A 224 -26.68 3.61 -6.07
CA PHE A 224 -28.08 3.17 -6.00
C PHE A 224 -28.70 3.34 -4.61
N SER A 225 -27.94 3.13 -3.52
CA SER A 225 -28.44 3.37 -2.16
C SER A 225 -28.68 4.86 -1.85
N ARG A 226 -28.00 5.79 -2.53
CA ARG A 226 -28.21 7.24 -2.35
C ARG A 226 -29.36 7.78 -3.18
N VAL A 227 -29.69 7.13 -4.29
CA VAL A 227 -30.94 7.41 -5.01
C VAL A 227 -32.07 6.76 -4.23
N LYS A 228 -32.47 7.37 -3.10
CA LYS A 228 -33.75 7.03 -2.48
C LYS A 228 -34.81 7.14 -3.58
N PRO A 229 -35.65 6.12 -3.83
CA PRO A 229 -36.78 6.30 -4.70
C PRO A 229 -37.54 7.52 -4.19
N LEU A 230 -37.73 8.52 -5.06
CA LEU A 230 -38.66 9.62 -4.81
C LEU A 230 -39.95 8.94 -4.36
N ASN A 231 -40.25 9.04 -3.06
CA ASN A 231 -41.46 8.48 -2.49
C ASN A 231 -42.60 9.00 -3.37
N PRO A 232 -43.31 8.15 -4.14
CA PRO A 232 -44.48 8.62 -4.85
C PRO A 232 -45.42 9.11 -3.76
N SER A 233 -45.57 10.44 -3.71
CA SER A 233 -46.43 11.12 -2.75
C SER A 233 -47.75 10.39 -2.73
N LYS A 234 -48.15 9.93 -1.54
CA LYS A 234 -49.52 9.49 -1.25
C LYS A 234 -50.48 10.46 -1.93
N SER A 235 -51.17 10.03 -2.99
CA SER A 235 -52.33 10.74 -3.50
C SER A 235 -53.36 10.67 -2.39
N THR A 236 -53.49 11.77 -1.67
CA THR A 236 -54.53 12.01 -0.69
C THR A 236 -55.88 11.89 -1.39
N ASN A 237 -56.57 10.79 -1.13
CA ASN A 237 -58.02 10.73 -1.22
C ASN A 237 -58.60 11.78 -0.27
N SER A 238 -59.31 12.78 -0.79
CA SER A 238 -60.30 13.53 -0.02
C SER A 238 -61.57 13.68 -0.85
N SER A 239 -62.55 12.89 -0.42
CA SER A 239 -63.99 12.90 -0.66
C SER A 239 -64.68 14.26 -0.86
N SER A 240 -65.68 14.30 -1.73
CA SER A 240 -66.86 15.16 -1.59
C SER A 240 -68.13 14.38 -1.90
N GLY A 241 -68.74 13.78 -0.87
CA GLY A 241 -70.11 13.28 -0.90
C GLY A 241 -71.05 14.32 -0.30
N THR A 242 -71.96 14.86 -1.12
CA THR A 242 -72.99 15.81 -0.68
C THR A 242 -74.33 15.07 -0.65
N SER A 243 -74.80 14.74 0.55
CA SER A 243 -76.10 14.12 0.82
C SER A 243 -77.18 15.20 0.91
N ALA A 244 -78.27 15.01 0.18
CA ALA A 244 -79.45 15.85 0.14
C ALA A 244 -80.26 15.76 1.43
N LYS A 245 -80.77 16.90 1.92
CA LYS A 245 -81.90 16.96 2.85
C LYS A 245 -82.90 18.01 2.39
N VAL A 246 -84.08 17.52 2.00
CA VAL A 246 -85.33 18.25 1.73
C VAL A 246 -85.93 18.71 3.07
N PRO A 247 -86.50 19.92 3.12
CA PRO A 247 -87.67 20.11 3.97
C PRO A 247 -88.86 20.69 3.17
N SER A 248 -89.99 20.04 3.41
CA SER A 248 -91.37 20.49 3.22
C SER A 248 -91.76 21.58 4.23
#